data_AF-W4JZM4-F1
#
_entry.id   AF-W4JZM4-F1
#
_cell.length_a   1.000
_cell.length_b   1.000
_cell.length_c   1.000
_cell.angle_alpha   90.00
_cell.angle_beta   90.00
_cell.angle_gamma   90.00
#
_symmetry.space_group_name_H-M   'P 1'
#
loop_
_entity.id
_entity.type
_entity.pdbx_description
1 polymer ?
#
loop_
_entity_poly.entity_id
_entity_poly.type
_entity_poly.pdbx_seq_one_letter_code
_entity_poly.pdbx_strand_id
1 'polypeptide(L)'
;MVYSHHGPVVVEKCIQRRLSTLAQGLDLVSHDLNVIVYAGVDGMIGHLNLFIAGVLHRDPSVGNLLIDPNPGVRTDEQIFNNNCLRLDKFEFLKTTGHLKRCYGYLIDGDLAIRWKDQREAARHRSGTLPFMSHRLLESWDSRPLHTAIDDLESFVWIVLWSALKTIKSPTFRELDWLTRISDDDVQAVANQKMTIMILISKPRTELSPELKPFHPLFKRWFSIALDAQDKLDELIASATIKAVPTIDLDTLLCDKAKSVHFIQEVEELCFGYYQQYLKGGTEFLQGRGMYGDLEKA
;
A
#
# COMPACT_ATOMS: atom_id res chain seq x y z
N MET A 1 31.80 -9.90 0.52
CA MET A 1 32.53 -8.71 0.05
C MET A 1 32.07 -7.54 0.90
N VAL A 2 32.98 -6.94 1.66
CA VAL A 2 32.71 -5.74 2.48
C VAL A 2 33.02 -4.54 1.59
N TYR A 3 32.00 -3.79 1.18
CA TYR A 3 32.22 -2.52 0.49
C TYR A 3 32.64 -1.47 1.52
N SER A 4 33.92 -1.11 1.52
CA SER A 4 34.43 0.06 2.25
C SER A 4 34.26 1.29 1.36
N HIS A 5 33.35 2.20 1.76
CA HIS A 5 33.19 3.48 1.10
C HIS A 5 34.32 4.41 1.57
N HIS A 6 35.28 4.74 0.69
CA HIS A 6 36.46 5.58 1.00
C HIS A 6 36.28 7.07 0.62
N GLY A 7 35.04 7.56 0.52
CA GLY A 7 34.75 9.00 0.33
C GLY A 7 34.14 9.62 1.60
N PRO A 8 34.35 10.91 1.88
CA PRO A 8 33.64 11.58 2.96
C PRO A 8 32.14 11.52 2.66
N VAL A 9 31.37 10.89 3.57
CA VAL A 9 29.91 10.92 3.53
C VAL A 9 29.50 12.36 3.77
N VAL A 10 29.13 13.07 2.71
CA VAL A 10 28.52 14.40 2.81
C VAL A 10 27.09 14.19 3.27
N VAL A 11 26.89 14.17 4.59
CA VAL A 11 25.54 14.20 5.16
C VAL A 11 24.99 15.60 4.88
N GLU A 12 24.11 15.73 3.89
CA GLU A 12 23.26 16.90 3.78
C GLU A 12 22.59 17.09 5.14
N LYS A 13 22.78 18.27 5.73
CA LYS A 13 22.33 18.59 7.09
C LYS A 13 20.83 18.28 7.23
N CYS A 14 20.51 17.16 7.88
CA CYS A 14 19.14 16.78 8.16
C CYS A 14 18.62 17.66 9.29
N ILE A 15 17.80 18.66 8.96
CA ILE A 15 17.14 19.52 9.95
C ILE A 15 15.82 18.86 10.30
N GLN A 16 15.76 18.19 11.44
CA GLN A 16 14.50 17.66 11.96
C GLN A 16 13.54 18.83 12.21
N ARG A 17 12.44 18.87 11.45
CA ARG A 17 11.35 19.84 11.63
C ARG A 17 10.12 19.10 12.13
N ARG A 18 9.70 19.39 13.35
CA ARG A 18 8.43 18.90 13.87
C ARG A 18 7.32 19.77 13.30
N LEU A 19 6.52 19.22 12.38
CA LEU A 19 5.28 19.82 11.93
C LEU A 19 4.16 19.29 12.84
N SER A 20 3.57 20.17 13.64
CA SER A 20 2.38 19.86 14.43
C SER A 20 1.17 20.41 13.69
N THR A 21 0.25 19.53 13.31
CA THR A 21 -1.03 19.92 12.71
C THR A 21 -2.08 20.08 13.82
N LEU A 22 -3.11 20.89 13.56
CA LEU A 22 -4.27 21.01 14.45
C LEU A 22 -5.26 19.85 14.30
N ALA A 23 -5.06 18.98 13.31
CA ALA A 23 -5.94 17.85 13.03
C ALA A 23 -5.67 16.74 14.06
N GLN A 24 -6.73 16.28 14.72
CA GLN A 24 -6.67 15.12 15.60
C GLN A 24 -6.97 13.87 14.78
N GLY A 25 -6.02 12.95 14.71
CA GLY A 25 -6.23 11.62 14.13
C GLY A 25 -6.47 10.59 15.22
N LEU A 26 -7.36 9.66 14.93
CA LEU A 26 -7.60 8.48 15.74
C LEU A 26 -6.92 7.27 15.11
N ASP A 27 -6.59 6.28 15.94
CA ASP A 27 -6.11 4.98 15.44
C ASP A 27 -7.22 4.24 14.67
N LEU A 28 -6.82 3.31 13.79
CA LEU A 28 -7.79 2.51 13.03
C LEU A 28 -8.55 1.50 13.89
N VAL A 29 -7.96 1.08 15.00
CA VAL A 29 -8.53 0.01 15.82
C VAL A 29 -9.78 0.57 16.50
N SER A 30 -10.71 -0.32 16.87
CA SER A 30 -11.97 0.03 17.57
C SER A 30 -13.03 0.78 16.75
N HIS A 31 -12.79 1.04 15.46
CA HIS A 31 -13.76 1.64 14.55
C HIS A 31 -14.58 0.62 13.76
N ASP A 32 -15.71 1.04 13.20
CA ASP A 32 -16.52 0.18 12.33
C ASP A 32 -15.69 -0.35 11.14
N LEU A 33 -15.84 -1.65 10.81
CA LEU A 33 -15.02 -2.29 9.79
C LEU A 33 -15.18 -1.63 8.41
N ASN A 34 -16.35 -1.06 8.09
CA ASN A 34 -16.50 -0.32 6.83
C ASN A 34 -15.71 1.00 6.87
N VAL A 35 -15.62 1.67 8.01
CA VAL A 35 -14.79 2.87 8.19
C VAL A 35 -13.31 2.52 8.08
N ILE A 36 -12.87 1.39 8.64
CA ILE A 36 -11.49 0.88 8.48
C ILE A 36 -11.18 0.65 6.99
N VAL A 37 -12.09 0.00 6.25
CA VAL A 37 -11.93 -0.20 4.81
C VAL A 37 -11.90 1.14 4.07
N TYR A 38 -12.79 2.07 4.42
CA TYR A 38 -12.85 3.41 3.84
C TYR A 38 -11.52 4.15 4.02
N ALA A 39 -11.02 4.20 5.26
CA ALA A 39 -9.74 4.81 5.57
C ALA A 39 -8.58 4.12 4.84
N GLY A 40 -8.63 2.80 4.65
CA GLY A 40 -7.68 2.06 3.83
C GLY A 40 -7.67 2.51 2.37
N VAL A 41 -8.86 2.71 1.77
CA VAL A 41 -8.99 3.23 0.40
C VAL A 41 -8.52 4.69 0.32
N ASP A 42 -8.87 5.54 1.28
CA ASP A 42 -8.35 6.92 1.37
C ASP A 42 -6.81 6.92 1.49
N GLY A 43 -6.24 6.00 2.27
CA GLY A 43 -4.80 5.79 2.39
C GLY A 43 -4.14 5.45 1.05
N MET A 44 -4.74 4.53 0.29
CA MET A 44 -4.28 4.20 -1.07
C MET A 44 -4.37 5.41 -2.03
N ILE A 45 -5.40 6.26 -1.91
CA ILE A 45 -5.53 7.50 -2.70
C ILE A 45 -4.47 8.52 -2.28
N GLY A 46 -4.24 8.70 -0.98
CA GLY A 46 -3.16 9.55 -0.47
C GLY A 46 -1.79 9.08 -0.95
N HIS A 47 -1.57 7.78 -0.98
CA HIS A 47 -0.36 7.16 -1.51
C HIS A 47 -0.22 7.32 -3.03
N LEU A 48 -1.31 7.20 -3.80
CA LEU A 48 -1.34 7.52 -5.23
C LEU A 48 -0.90 8.97 -5.49
N ASN A 49 -1.35 9.92 -4.66
CA ASN A 49 -0.95 11.32 -4.78
C ASN A 49 0.57 11.51 -4.57
N LEU A 50 1.15 10.79 -3.60
CA LEU A 50 2.60 10.76 -3.40
C LEU A 50 3.31 10.16 -4.62
N PHE A 51 2.79 9.06 -5.15
CA PHE A 51 3.39 8.36 -6.29
C PHE A 51 3.40 9.21 -7.57
N ILE A 52 2.29 9.91 -7.86
CA ILE A 52 2.20 10.89 -8.95
C ILE A 52 3.24 12.01 -8.78
N ALA A 53 3.52 12.42 -7.54
CA ALA A 53 4.57 13.38 -7.22
C ALA A 53 5.99 12.78 -7.25
N GLY A 54 6.14 11.51 -7.62
CA GLY A 54 7.43 10.82 -7.69
C GLY A 54 7.97 10.33 -6.35
N VAL A 55 7.10 10.18 -5.33
CA VAL A 55 7.45 9.78 -3.96
C VAL A 55 6.84 8.43 -3.60
N LEU A 56 7.62 7.55 -2.95
CA LEU A 56 7.12 6.34 -2.28
C LEU A 56 7.15 6.56 -0.77
N HIS A 57 6.15 6.02 -0.07
CA HIS A 57 6.00 6.19 1.39
C HIS A 57 6.85 5.19 2.17
N ARG A 58 6.83 3.92 1.76
CA ARG A 58 7.66 2.83 2.28
C ARG A 58 7.45 2.35 3.71
N ASP A 59 6.63 3.06 4.47
CA ASP A 59 6.11 2.57 5.74
C ASP A 59 4.60 2.84 5.95
N PRO A 60 3.71 2.45 5.01
CA PRO A 60 2.30 2.34 5.38
C PRO A 60 2.16 1.35 6.55
N SER A 61 1.60 1.83 7.66
CA SER A 61 1.37 1.04 8.86
C SER A 61 0.12 1.54 9.59
N VAL A 62 -0.37 0.79 10.57
CA VAL A 62 -1.50 1.22 11.41
C VAL A 62 -1.21 2.48 12.24
N GLY A 63 0.06 2.80 12.49
CA GLY A 63 0.47 4.04 13.14
C GLY A 63 0.49 5.24 12.19
N ASN A 64 0.60 4.98 10.89
CA ASN A 64 0.81 6.00 9.86
C ASN A 64 -0.44 6.26 9.00
N LEU A 65 -1.50 5.46 9.15
CA LEU A 65 -2.82 5.75 8.63
C LEU A 65 -3.70 6.16 9.80
N LEU A 66 -4.28 7.36 9.76
CA LEU A 66 -5.14 7.87 10.83
C LEU A 66 -6.56 8.08 10.35
N ILE A 67 -7.52 7.92 11.25
CA ILE A 67 -8.93 8.24 11.02
C ILE A 67 -9.20 9.69 11.41
N ASP A 68 -9.85 10.44 10.52
CA ASP A 68 -10.50 11.71 10.84
C ASP A 68 -11.84 11.43 11.55
N PRO A 69 -11.99 11.81 12.84
CA PRO A 69 -13.25 11.63 13.55
C PRO A 69 -14.38 12.52 13.02
N ASN A 70 -14.06 13.58 12.27
CA ASN A 70 -15.02 14.55 11.76
C ASN A 70 -14.79 14.80 10.26
N PRO A 71 -14.98 13.78 9.41
CA PRO A 71 -14.70 13.88 7.99
C PRO A 71 -15.62 14.91 7.35
N GLY A 72 -15.03 16.02 6.90
CA GLY A 72 -15.75 17.07 6.18
C GLY A 72 -16.36 16.54 4.88
N VAL A 73 -17.42 17.22 4.41
CA VAL A 73 -18.04 16.92 3.12
C VAL A 73 -17.40 17.80 2.04
N ARG A 74 -16.89 17.18 0.98
CA ARG A 74 -16.35 17.88 -0.19
C ARG A 74 -17.46 18.19 -1.20
N THR A 75 -17.41 19.38 -1.79
CA THR A 75 -18.29 19.76 -2.92
C THR A 75 -17.86 19.05 -4.20
N ASP A 76 -18.76 18.97 -5.19
CA ASP A 76 -18.39 18.45 -6.52
C ASP A 76 -17.26 19.27 -7.15
N GLU A 77 -17.30 20.60 -7.01
CA GLU A 77 -16.24 21.47 -7.50
C GLU A 77 -14.87 21.13 -6.89
N GLN A 78 -14.81 20.87 -5.57
CA GLN A 78 -13.58 20.46 -4.90
C GLN A 78 -13.06 19.10 -5.40
N ILE A 79 -13.96 18.20 -5.78
CA ILE A 79 -13.61 16.87 -6.32
C ILE A 79 -13.12 16.99 -7.77
N PHE A 80 -13.87 17.69 -8.63
CA PHE A 80 -13.54 17.83 -10.05
C PHE A 80 -12.27 18.65 -10.31
N ASN A 81 -11.97 19.61 -9.43
CA ASN A 81 -10.74 20.41 -9.50
C ASN A 81 -9.52 19.70 -8.88
N ASN A 82 -9.67 18.47 -8.38
CA ASN A 82 -8.55 17.73 -7.81
C ASN A 82 -7.55 17.30 -8.89
N ASN A 83 -6.37 17.92 -8.88
CA ASN A 83 -5.32 17.69 -9.87
C ASN A 83 -4.80 16.25 -9.90
N CYS A 84 -4.88 15.53 -8.78
CA CYS A 84 -4.41 14.15 -8.69
C CYS A 84 -5.27 13.15 -9.47
N LEU A 85 -6.52 13.52 -9.79
CA LEU A 85 -7.47 12.69 -10.53
C LEU A 85 -7.57 13.09 -12.01
N ARG A 86 -6.59 13.85 -12.51
CA ARG A 86 -6.54 14.27 -13.93
C ARG A 86 -6.05 13.17 -14.87
N LEU A 87 -5.63 12.03 -14.32
CA LEU A 87 -5.39 10.83 -15.10
C LEU A 87 -6.74 10.18 -15.42
N ASP A 88 -7.03 10.04 -16.70
CA ASP A 88 -8.18 9.31 -17.25
C ASP A 88 -8.39 7.93 -16.59
N LYS A 89 -7.30 7.29 -16.17
CA LYS A 89 -7.27 6.01 -15.44
C LYS A 89 -8.07 6.00 -14.12
N PHE A 90 -8.29 7.16 -13.48
CA PHE A 90 -8.94 7.25 -12.16
C PHE A 90 -10.25 8.05 -12.15
N GLU A 91 -10.81 8.36 -13.32
CA GLU A 91 -12.04 9.17 -13.44
C GLU A 91 -13.23 8.57 -12.65
N PHE A 92 -13.28 7.24 -12.51
CA PHE A 92 -14.32 6.55 -11.74
C PHE A 92 -14.42 7.00 -10.28
N LEU A 93 -13.32 7.46 -9.67
CA LEU A 93 -13.35 7.95 -8.29
C LEU A 93 -14.25 9.17 -8.12
N LYS A 94 -14.38 9.99 -9.16
CA LYS A 94 -15.25 11.18 -9.16
C LYS A 94 -16.73 10.80 -9.16
N THR A 95 -17.09 9.65 -9.74
CA THR A 95 -18.50 9.22 -9.87
C THR A 95 -18.94 8.26 -8.77
N THR A 96 -18.01 7.57 -8.10
CA THR A 96 -18.35 6.64 -7.00
C THR A 96 -18.95 7.31 -5.76
N GLY A 97 -18.76 8.63 -5.58
CA GLY A 97 -19.11 9.33 -4.34
C GLY A 97 -18.10 9.17 -3.21
N HIS A 98 -17.06 8.32 -3.36
CA HIS A 98 -16.04 8.08 -2.34
C HIS A 98 -15.35 9.38 -1.90
N LEU A 99 -15.01 10.25 -2.86
CA LEU A 99 -14.26 11.47 -2.57
C LEU A 99 -15.06 12.55 -1.83
N LYS A 100 -16.37 12.37 -1.66
CA LYS A 100 -17.23 13.29 -0.91
C LYS A 100 -16.85 13.35 0.57
N ARG A 101 -16.18 12.34 1.11
CA ARG A 101 -15.63 12.33 2.47
C ARG A 101 -14.18 11.83 2.43
N CYS A 102 -13.46 12.05 3.52
CA CYS A 102 -12.12 11.53 3.73
C CYS A 102 -12.07 11.06 5.17
N TYR A 103 -12.18 9.75 5.38
CA TYR A 103 -12.04 9.16 6.70
C TYR A 103 -10.57 8.88 7.02
N GLY A 104 -9.75 8.56 6.03
CA GLY A 104 -8.34 8.25 6.21
C GLY A 104 -7.40 9.37 5.76
N TYR A 105 -6.27 9.54 6.45
CA TYR A 105 -5.13 10.26 5.92
C TYR A 105 -3.81 9.60 6.32
N LEU A 106 -2.89 9.55 5.37
CA LEU A 106 -1.55 8.97 5.51
C LEU A 106 -0.60 10.04 6.06
N ILE A 107 0.16 9.69 7.09
CA ILE A 107 1.15 10.54 7.77
C ILE A 107 2.51 9.86 7.81
N ASP A 108 3.51 10.56 8.34
CA ASP A 108 4.86 10.05 8.60
C ASP A 108 5.63 9.61 7.34
N GLY A 109 6.12 10.63 6.61
CA GLY A 109 6.97 10.44 5.45
C GLY A 109 8.47 10.36 5.75
N ASP A 110 8.89 10.05 6.99
CA ASP A 110 10.32 10.05 7.35
C ASP A 110 11.12 8.99 6.58
N LEU A 111 10.47 7.91 6.15
CA LEU A 111 11.04 6.86 5.30
C LEU A 111 10.74 7.05 3.80
N ALA A 112 10.05 8.15 3.44
CA ALA A 112 9.67 8.42 2.08
C ALA A 112 10.89 8.79 1.22
N ILE A 113 10.87 8.36 -0.03
CA ILE A 113 11.96 8.59 -0.98
C ILE A 113 11.44 9.10 -2.31
N ARG A 114 12.27 9.86 -3.02
CA ARG A 114 12.01 10.12 -4.45
C ARG A 114 12.39 8.88 -5.25
N TRP A 115 11.41 8.05 -5.61
CA TRP A 115 11.68 6.70 -6.12
C TRP A 115 12.33 6.68 -7.50
N LYS A 116 12.13 7.74 -8.30
CA LYS A 116 12.80 7.91 -9.61
C LYS A 116 14.28 8.31 -9.46
N ASP A 117 14.63 8.99 -8.36
CA ASP A 117 15.96 9.60 -8.13
C ASP A 117 16.84 8.81 -7.15
N GLN A 118 16.25 8.24 -6.09
CA GLN A 118 16.93 7.64 -4.94
C GLN A 118 16.74 6.12 -4.94
N ARG A 119 17.18 5.49 -6.03
CA ARG A 119 16.92 4.07 -6.30
C ARG A 119 17.68 3.12 -5.38
N GLU A 120 18.88 3.50 -4.93
CA GLU A 120 19.59 2.75 -3.89
C GLU A 120 18.84 2.81 -2.56
N ALA A 121 18.25 3.97 -2.23
CA ALA A 121 17.47 4.11 -1.01
C ALA A 121 16.21 3.23 -1.02
N ALA A 122 15.60 3.01 -2.19
CA ALA A 122 14.47 2.10 -2.39
C ALA A 122 14.77 0.63 -2.07
N ARG A 123 16.06 0.25 -1.93
CA ARG A 123 16.49 -1.10 -1.57
C ARG A 123 16.85 -1.24 -0.09
N HIS A 124 16.89 -0.13 0.65
CA HIS A 124 17.10 -0.20 2.09
C HIS A 124 15.91 -0.89 2.76
N ARG A 125 16.16 -1.66 3.82
CA ARG A 125 15.07 -2.25 4.59
C ARG A 125 14.39 -1.15 5.40
N SER A 126 13.11 -0.95 5.15
CA SER A 126 12.27 0.03 5.81
C SER A 126 10.88 -0.53 5.93
N GLY A 127 10.12 -0.06 6.92
CA GLY A 127 8.74 -0.45 7.11
C GLY A 127 8.52 -1.35 8.31
N THR A 128 7.26 -1.48 8.67
CA THR A 128 6.81 -2.26 9.83
C THR A 128 6.45 -3.68 9.42
N LEU A 129 7.12 -4.71 9.98
CA LEU A 129 7.05 -6.12 9.53
C LEU A 129 5.63 -6.67 9.28
N PRO A 130 4.64 -6.45 10.18
CA PRO A 130 3.27 -6.92 9.97
C PRO A 130 2.61 -6.40 8.70
N PHE A 131 3.03 -5.24 8.19
CA PHE A 131 2.40 -4.57 7.05
C PHE A 131 3.22 -4.68 5.77
N MET A 132 4.54 -4.89 5.87
CA MET A 132 5.42 -5.06 4.70
C MET A 132 4.93 -6.13 3.72
N SER A 133 5.04 -5.89 2.41
CA SER A 133 4.59 -6.86 1.40
C SER A 133 5.27 -8.22 1.54
N HIS A 134 4.56 -9.28 1.18
CA HIS A 134 5.07 -10.65 1.19
C HIS A 134 6.39 -10.78 0.42
N ARG A 135 6.47 -10.17 -0.77
CA ARG A 135 7.65 -10.16 -1.63
C ARG A 135 8.88 -9.55 -0.96
N LEU A 136 8.72 -8.43 -0.24
CA LEU A 136 9.82 -7.80 0.49
C LEU A 136 10.30 -8.67 1.67
N LEU A 137 9.39 -9.41 2.31
CA LEU A 137 9.72 -10.33 3.40
C LEU A 137 10.43 -11.60 2.89
N GLU A 138 9.96 -12.22 1.81
CA GLU A 138 10.63 -13.40 1.22
C GLU A 138 12.02 -13.08 0.67
N SER A 139 12.17 -11.90 0.07
CA SER A 139 13.42 -11.44 -0.52
C SER A 139 14.23 -10.54 0.43
N TRP A 140 14.08 -10.74 1.75
CA TRP A 140 14.66 -9.85 2.77
C TRP A 140 16.16 -9.61 2.62
N ASP A 141 16.93 -10.65 2.31
CA ASP A 141 18.39 -10.57 2.21
C ASP A 141 18.87 -10.01 0.86
N SER A 142 18.11 -10.26 -0.22
CA SER A 142 18.45 -9.80 -1.57
C SER A 142 18.11 -8.33 -1.81
N ARG A 143 17.37 -7.70 -0.88
CA ARG A 143 17.03 -6.26 -0.91
C ARG A 143 16.41 -5.86 -2.25
N PRO A 144 15.23 -6.43 -2.57
CA PRO A 144 14.54 -6.14 -3.82
C PRO A 144 14.18 -4.66 -3.91
N LEU A 145 13.94 -4.19 -5.13
CA LEU A 145 13.45 -2.85 -5.36
C LEU A 145 12.05 -2.69 -4.74
N HIS A 146 11.90 -1.79 -3.77
CA HIS A 146 10.59 -1.37 -3.25
C HIS A 146 9.86 -0.51 -4.28
N THR A 147 8.61 -0.84 -4.56
CA THR A 147 7.73 -0.16 -5.52
C THR A 147 6.38 0.22 -4.89
N ALA A 148 5.54 0.94 -5.62
CA ALA A 148 4.19 1.23 -5.14
C ALA A 148 3.33 -0.04 -4.95
N ILE A 149 3.64 -1.14 -5.64
CA ILE A 149 2.96 -2.43 -5.45
C ILE A 149 3.13 -2.93 -4.01
N ASP A 150 4.30 -2.74 -3.41
CA ASP A 150 4.58 -3.18 -2.04
C ASP A 150 3.82 -2.33 -1.01
N ASP A 151 3.77 -1.01 -1.23
CA ASP A 151 2.98 -0.10 -0.39
C ASP A 151 1.47 -0.39 -0.54
N LEU A 152 0.99 -0.73 -1.74
CA LEU A 152 -0.40 -1.12 -1.99
C LEU A 152 -0.81 -2.38 -1.23
N GLU A 153 0.04 -3.42 -1.25
CA GLU A 153 -0.19 -4.62 -0.45
C GLU A 153 -0.19 -4.30 1.05
N SER A 154 0.65 -3.36 1.49
CA SER A 154 0.70 -2.93 2.89
C SER A 154 -0.65 -2.40 3.37
N PHE A 155 -1.41 -1.66 2.54
CA PHE A 155 -2.77 -1.24 2.88
C PHE A 155 -3.75 -2.40 3.06
N VAL A 156 -3.60 -3.50 2.32
CA VAL A 156 -4.42 -4.70 2.51
C VAL A 156 -4.16 -5.31 3.88
N TRP A 157 -2.88 -5.42 4.27
CA TRP A 157 -2.48 -5.92 5.58
C TRP A 157 -2.93 -5.00 6.72
N ILE A 158 -2.84 -3.68 6.56
CA ILE A 158 -3.34 -2.69 7.52
C ILE A 158 -4.84 -2.89 7.78
N VAL A 159 -5.65 -3.01 6.71
CA VAL A 159 -7.10 -3.18 6.83
C VAL A 159 -7.44 -4.52 7.47
N LEU A 160 -6.79 -5.62 7.05
CA LEU A 160 -7.03 -6.94 7.65
C LEU A 160 -6.62 -6.98 9.11
N TRP A 161 -5.42 -6.51 9.45
CA TRP A 161 -4.92 -6.49 10.83
C TRP A 161 -5.81 -5.66 11.74
N SER A 162 -6.23 -4.47 11.28
CA SER A 162 -7.12 -3.58 12.03
C SER A 162 -8.50 -4.20 12.24
N ALA A 163 -9.04 -4.88 11.23
CA ALA A 163 -10.29 -5.62 11.36
C ALA A 163 -10.15 -6.78 12.38
N LEU A 164 -9.09 -7.58 12.29
CA LEU A 164 -8.82 -8.68 13.22
C LEU A 164 -8.65 -8.21 14.68
N LYS A 165 -8.07 -7.02 14.90
CA LYS A 165 -7.97 -6.40 16.22
C LYS A 165 -9.30 -5.85 16.75
N THR A 166 -10.26 -5.57 15.86
CA THR A 166 -11.50 -4.88 16.21
C THR A 166 -12.70 -5.82 16.38
N ILE A 167 -12.69 -6.98 15.71
CA ILE A 167 -13.77 -7.96 15.85
C ILE A 167 -13.89 -8.48 17.30
N LYS A 168 -15.12 -8.65 17.77
CA LYS A 168 -15.40 -9.01 19.17
C LYS A 168 -15.33 -10.52 19.41
N SER A 169 -15.72 -11.30 18.40
CA SER A 169 -15.79 -12.77 18.49
C SER A 169 -14.93 -13.44 17.41
N PRO A 170 -13.60 -13.24 17.40
CA PRO A 170 -12.73 -13.89 16.44
C PRO A 170 -12.73 -15.41 16.63
N THR A 171 -12.63 -16.13 15.52
CA THR A 171 -12.31 -17.56 15.54
C THR A 171 -10.88 -17.79 16.04
N PHE A 172 -10.58 -19.01 16.50
CA PHE A 172 -9.21 -19.38 16.87
C PHE A 172 -8.20 -19.14 15.74
N ARG A 173 -8.62 -19.38 14.49
CA ARG A 173 -7.80 -19.15 13.30
C ARG A 173 -7.48 -17.67 13.10
N GLU A 174 -8.46 -16.79 13.25
CA GLU A 174 -8.26 -15.33 13.12
C GLU A 174 -7.34 -14.78 14.22
N LEU A 175 -7.42 -15.30 15.44
CA LEU A 175 -6.48 -14.97 16.52
C LEU A 175 -5.06 -15.45 16.22
N ASP A 176 -4.92 -16.68 15.73
CA ASP A 176 -3.63 -17.24 15.30
C ASP A 176 -3.03 -16.42 14.14
N TRP A 177 -3.83 -16.03 13.15
CA TRP A 177 -3.42 -15.14 12.07
C TRP A 177 -2.87 -13.81 12.58
N LEU A 178 -3.61 -13.17 13.48
CA LEU A 178 -3.21 -11.89 14.05
C LEU A 178 -1.90 -11.99 14.84
N THR A 179 -1.75 -13.08 15.61
CA THR A 179 -0.55 -13.34 16.41
C THR A 179 0.66 -13.55 15.50
N ARG A 180 0.54 -14.41 14.49
CA ARG A 180 1.66 -14.80 13.61
C ARG A 180 2.07 -13.73 12.59
N ILE A 181 1.14 -12.89 12.12
CA ILE A 181 1.51 -11.71 11.31
C ILE A 181 2.25 -10.67 12.16
N SER A 182 2.00 -10.66 13.47
CA SER A 182 2.63 -9.72 14.42
C SER A 182 3.90 -10.29 15.07
N ASP A 183 4.51 -11.32 14.47
CA ASP A 183 5.77 -11.90 14.93
C ASP A 183 6.95 -10.97 14.58
N ASP A 184 8.06 -11.13 15.31
CA ASP A 184 9.30 -10.40 15.08
C ASP A 184 10.23 -11.14 14.10
N ASP A 185 9.94 -12.41 13.79
CA ASP A 185 10.68 -13.19 12.80
C ASP A 185 10.15 -12.96 11.37
N VAL A 186 11.03 -12.44 10.51
CA VAL A 186 10.71 -12.08 9.12
C VAL A 186 10.14 -13.26 8.32
N GLN A 187 10.75 -14.45 8.46
CA GLN A 187 10.35 -15.62 7.69
C GLN A 187 9.02 -16.19 8.21
N ALA A 188 8.79 -16.15 9.51
CA ALA A 188 7.53 -16.53 10.13
C ALA A 188 6.39 -15.64 9.60
N VAL A 189 6.60 -14.32 9.55
CA VAL A 189 5.61 -13.38 9.00
C VAL A 189 5.37 -13.65 7.52
N ALA A 190 6.42 -13.85 6.71
CA ALA A 190 6.30 -14.16 5.28
C ALA A 190 5.45 -15.42 5.04
N ASN A 191 5.81 -16.52 5.71
CA ASN A 191 5.11 -17.80 5.61
C ASN A 191 3.63 -17.69 6.03
N GLN A 192 3.37 -16.91 7.08
CA GLN A 192 2.02 -16.67 7.54
C GLN A 192 1.20 -15.87 6.53
N LYS A 193 1.78 -14.81 5.94
CA LYS A 193 1.10 -14.01 4.91
C LYS A 193 0.71 -14.85 3.72
N MET A 194 1.62 -15.67 3.20
CA MET A 194 1.32 -16.61 2.11
C MET A 194 0.18 -17.57 2.49
N THR A 195 0.22 -18.13 3.70
CA THR A 195 -0.84 -19.01 4.22
C THR A 195 -2.19 -18.31 4.23
N ILE A 196 -2.26 -17.07 4.70
CA ILE A 196 -3.51 -16.28 4.77
C ILE A 196 -4.04 -15.94 3.38
N MET A 197 -3.16 -15.51 2.47
CA MET A 197 -3.53 -15.22 1.07
C MET A 197 -4.13 -16.46 0.40
N ILE A 198 -3.50 -17.63 0.58
CA ILE A 198 -4.01 -18.92 0.07
C ILE A 198 -5.35 -19.26 0.71
N LEU A 199 -5.49 -19.11 2.03
CA LEU A 199 -6.72 -19.47 2.72
C LEU A 199 -7.88 -18.58 2.27
N ILE A 200 -7.69 -17.26 2.24
CA ILE A 200 -8.72 -16.29 1.81
C ILE A 200 -9.08 -16.47 0.31
N SER A 201 -8.19 -17.01 -0.52
CA SER A 201 -8.54 -17.32 -1.92
C SER A 201 -9.68 -18.37 -2.02
N LYS A 202 -9.82 -19.24 -0.99
CA LYS A 202 -10.76 -20.37 -1.00
C LYS A 202 -12.21 -19.90 -0.83
N PRO A 203 -13.18 -20.50 -1.53
CA PRO A 203 -14.60 -20.11 -1.40
C PRO A 203 -15.20 -20.32 -0.01
N ARG A 204 -14.65 -21.22 0.80
CA ARG A 204 -15.19 -21.65 2.10
C ARG A 204 -14.24 -21.34 3.27
N THR A 205 -13.55 -20.21 3.22
CA THR A 205 -12.75 -19.74 4.36
C THR A 205 -13.66 -19.55 5.57
N GLU A 206 -13.39 -20.30 6.64
CA GLU A 206 -14.06 -20.11 7.93
C GLU A 206 -13.58 -18.79 8.54
N LEU A 207 -14.48 -17.82 8.60
CA LEU A 207 -14.28 -16.51 9.20
C LEU A 207 -15.39 -16.24 10.22
N SER A 208 -15.10 -15.40 11.20
CA SER A 208 -16.08 -14.87 12.15
C SER A 208 -17.28 -14.24 11.43
N PRO A 209 -18.48 -14.24 12.05
CA PRO A 209 -19.65 -13.56 11.50
C PRO A 209 -19.40 -12.09 11.13
N GLU A 210 -18.55 -11.40 11.88
CA GLU A 210 -18.17 -10.01 11.67
C GLU A 210 -17.25 -9.81 10.45
N LEU A 211 -16.28 -10.71 10.23
CA LEU A 211 -15.31 -10.58 9.13
C LEU A 211 -15.80 -11.22 7.82
N LYS A 212 -16.70 -12.21 7.89
CA LYS A 212 -17.24 -12.93 6.74
C LYS A 212 -17.84 -12.02 5.64
N PRO A 213 -18.57 -10.93 5.92
CA PRO A 213 -19.04 -9.98 4.90
C PRO A 213 -17.92 -9.30 4.11
N PHE A 214 -16.71 -9.22 4.67
CA PHE A 214 -15.53 -8.59 4.06
C PHE A 214 -14.67 -9.58 3.26
N HIS A 215 -14.97 -10.88 3.32
CA HIS A 215 -14.26 -11.91 2.58
C HIS A 215 -14.13 -11.62 1.07
N PRO A 216 -15.18 -11.17 0.35
CA PRO A 216 -15.06 -10.88 -1.08
C PRO A 216 -14.04 -9.78 -1.38
N LEU A 217 -13.92 -8.78 -0.50
CA LEU A 217 -12.94 -7.70 -0.62
C LEU A 217 -11.53 -8.23 -0.45
N PHE A 218 -11.25 -8.92 0.66
CA PHE A 218 -9.92 -9.46 0.93
C PHE A 218 -9.49 -10.48 -0.13
N LYS A 219 -10.42 -11.34 -0.58
CA LYS A 219 -10.15 -12.26 -1.69
C LYS A 219 -9.75 -11.52 -2.96
N ARG A 220 -10.45 -10.45 -3.31
CA ARG A 220 -10.13 -9.63 -4.49
C ARG A 220 -8.79 -8.94 -4.33
N TRP A 221 -8.56 -8.25 -3.20
CA TRP A 221 -7.32 -7.54 -2.96
C TRP A 221 -6.09 -8.45 -2.88
N PHE A 222 -6.17 -9.61 -2.23
CA PHE A 222 -5.04 -10.57 -2.24
C PHE A 222 -4.82 -11.21 -3.61
N SER A 223 -5.87 -11.42 -4.41
CA SER A 223 -5.70 -11.85 -5.80
C SER A 223 -4.96 -10.80 -6.63
N ILE A 224 -5.26 -9.51 -6.41
CA ILE A 224 -4.56 -8.40 -7.05
C ILE A 224 -3.10 -8.34 -6.56
N ALA A 225 -2.84 -8.56 -5.27
CA ALA A 225 -1.49 -8.58 -4.70
C ALA A 225 -0.61 -9.65 -5.35
N LEU A 226 -1.12 -10.88 -5.45
CA LEU A 226 -0.38 -12.00 -6.06
C LEU A 226 -0.08 -11.72 -7.54
N ASP A 227 -1.08 -11.29 -8.30
CA ASP A 227 -0.90 -10.94 -9.71
C ASP A 227 0.13 -9.79 -9.88
N ALA A 228 0.10 -8.79 -8.99
CA ALA A 228 1.04 -7.67 -9.01
C ALA A 228 2.48 -8.08 -8.72
N GLN A 229 2.68 -8.99 -7.75
CA GLN A 229 4.00 -9.55 -7.46
C GLN A 229 4.52 -10.33 -8.68
N ASP A 230 3.71 -11.23 -9.23
CA ASP A 230 4.08 -12.04 -10.40
C ASP A 230 4.46 -11.16 -11.60
N LYS A 231 3.66 -10.12 -11.90
CA LYS A 231 3.94 -9.21 -13.01
C LYS A 231 5.16 -8.33 -12.79
N LEU A 232 5.41 -7.91 -11.56
CA LEU A 232 6.63 -7.17 -11.23
C LEU A 232 7.87 -8.04 -11.40
N ASP A 233 7.82 -9.30 -10.96
CA ASP A 233 8.92 -10.25 -11.08
C ASP A 233 9.18 -10.62 -12.55
N GLU A 234 8.13 -10.84 -13.36
CA GLU A 234 8.24 -11.01 -14.81
C GLU A 234 8.94 -9.81 -15.48
N LEU A 235 8.57 -8.59 -15.10
CA LEU A 235 9.13 -7.35 -15.64
C LEU A 235 10.60 -7.19 -15.25
N ILE A 236 10.96 -7.46 -14.00
CA ILE A 236 12.33 -7.43 -13.49
C ILE A 236 13.20 -8.49 -14.21
N ALA A 237 12.69 -9.71 -14.36
CA ALA A 237 13.39 -10.78 -15.05
C ALA A 237 13.64 -10.42 -16.53
N SER A 238 12.62 -9.87 -17.22
CA SER A 238 12.74 -9.41 -18.61
C SER A 238 13.81 -8.32 -18.77
N ALA A 239 13.83 -7.34 -17.86
CA ALA A 239 14.83 -6.27 -17.86
C ALA A 239 16.25 -6.82 -17.63
N THR A 240 16.39 -7.81 -16.76
CA THR A 240 17.67 -8.47 -16.47
C THR A 240 18.19 -9.27 -17.67
N ILE A 241 17.30 -9.94 -18.42
CA ILE A 241 17.67 -10.69 -19.64
C ILE A 241 18.02 -9.76 -20.81
N LYS A 242 17.33 -8.61 -20.93
CA LYS A 242 17.59 -7.61 -21.97
C LYS A 242 18.87 -6.82 -21.72
N ALA A 243 19.31 -6.68 -20.47
CA ALA A 243 20.64 -6.23 -20.17
C ALA A 243 21.64 -7.27 -20.72
N VAL A 244 22.60 -6.84 -21.56
CA VAL A 244 23.73 -7.66 -22.05
C VAL A 244 24.26 -8.52 -20.89
N PRO A 245 24.72 -9.79 -21.09
CA PRO A 245 25.12 -10.71 -20.02
C PRO A 245 26.21 -10.23 -19.04
N THR A 246 26.63 -8.97 -19.14
CA THR A 246 27.63 -8.28 -18.32
C THR A 246 27.06 -7.20 -17.38
N ILE A 247 25.76 -6.90 -17.41
CA ILE A 247 25.14 -5.84 -16.59
C ILE A 247 24.01 -6.44 -15.74
N ASP A 248 24.23 -6.53 -14.43
CA ASP A 248 23.19 -6.91 -13.47
C ASP A 248 22.15 -5.80 -13.25
N LEU A 249 21.02 -6.12 -12.60
CA LEU A 249 19.96 -5.16 -12.27
C LEU A 249 20.51 -3.97 -11.46
N ASP A 250 21.54 -4.21 -10.65
CA ASP A 250 22.21 -3.19 -9.83
C ASP A 250 22.85 -2.12 -10.73
N THR A 251 23.56 -2.56 -11.77
CA THR A 251 24.21 -1.69 -12.75
C THR A 251 23.19 -0.99 -13.64
N LEU A 252 22.08 -1.65 -13.99
CA LEU A 252 20.97 -1.05 -14.75
C LEU A 252 20.30 0.10 -13.98
N LEU A 253 20.01 -0.09 -12.69
CA LEU A 253 19.35 0.92 -11.85
C LEU A 253 20.26 2.12 -11.55
N CYS A 254 21.58 1.92 -11.51
CA CYS A 254 22.54 3.00 -11.30
C CYS A 254 22.73 3.89 -12.55
N ASP A 255 22.48 3.37 -13.75
CA ASP A 255 22.56 4.14 -15.00
C ASP A 255 21.22 4.81 -15.31
N LYS A 256 21.14 6.14 -15.07
CA LYS A 256 19.91 6.92 -15.28
C LYS A 256 19.39 6.85 -16.71
N ALA A 257 20.23 6.75 -17.72
CA ALA A 257 19.81 6.72 -19.12
C ALA A 257 19.28 5.34 -19.53
N LYS A 258 19.90 4.27 -19.02
CA LYS A 258 19.50 2.89 -19.35
C LYS A 258 18.27 2.41 -18.57
N SER A 259 17.97 3.00 -17.41
CA SER A 259 16.83 2.61 -16.58
C SER A 259 15.51 3.31 -16.92
N VAL A 260 15.52 4.36 -17.76
CA VAL A 260 14.30 5.18 -18.02
C VAL A 260 13.13 4.33 -18.49
N HIS A 261 13.35 3.47 -19.49
CA HIS A 261 12.27 2.64 -20.04
C HIS A 261 11.72 1.65 -19.01
N PHE A 262 12.60 0.96 -18.28
CA PHE A 262 12.20 0.03 -17.24
C PHE A 262 11.41 0.73 -16.12
N ILE A 263 11.85 1.91 -15.68
CA ILE A 263 11.14 2.69 -14.66
C ILE A 263 9.77 3.13 -15.16
N GLN A 264 9.65 3.49 -16.45
CA GLN A 264 8.36 3.81 -17.05
C GLN A 264 7.44 2.58 -17.10
N GLU A 265 7.95 1.40 -17.44
CA GLU A 265 7.16 0.15 -17.41
C GLU A 265 6.69 -0.19 -15.99
N VAL A 266 7.56 -0.02 -14.98
CA VAL A 266 7.19 -0.21 -13.56
C VAL A 266 6.13 0.82 -13.14
N GLU A 267 6.27 2.08 -13.56
CA GLU A 267 5.30 3.15 -13.29
C GLU A 267 3.92 2.83 -13.88
N GLU A 268 3.88 2.42 -15.15
CA GLU A 268 2.66 2.02 -15.84
C GLU A 268 1.99 0.81 -15.18
N LEU A 269 2.79 -0.18 -14.76
CA LEU A 269 2.33 -1.34 -14.00
C LEU A 269 1.70 -0.91 -12.66
N CYS A 270 2.38 -0.05 -11.91
CA CYS A 270 1.89 0.48 -10.63
C CYS A 270 0.55 1.20 -10.80
N PHE A 271 0.41 2.06 -11.82
CA PHE A 271 -0.86 2.74 -12.11
C PHE A 271 -2.00 1.75 -12.41
N GLY A 272 -1.71 0.66 -13.13
CA GLY A 272 -2.67 -0.41 -13.36
C GLY A 272 -3.18 -1.03 -12.07
N TYR A 273 -2.29 -1.30 -11.11
CA TYR A 273 -2.67 -1.89 -9.83
C TYR A 273 -3.38 -0.93 -8.89
N TYR A 274 -2.99 0.35 -8.83
CA TYR A 274 -3.80 1.36 -8.14
C TYR A 274 -5.25 1.33 -8.60
N GLN A 275 -5.47 1.28 -9.92
CA GLN A 275 -6.82 1.28 -10.47
C GLN A 275 -7.61 0.05 -10.01
N GLN A 276 -6.98 -1.13 -10.00
CA GLN A 276 -7.61 -2.37 -9.55
C GLN A 276 -7.96 -2.37 -8.06
N TYR A 277 -7.03 -1.95 -7.21
CA TYR A 277 -7.24 -1.87 -5.75
C TYR A 277 -8.33 -0.87 -5.40
N LEU A 278 -8.24 0.35 -5.93
CA LEU A 278 -9.17 1.43 -5.67
C LEU A 278 -10.57 1.08 -6.15
N LYS A 279 -10.70 0.54 -7.37
CA LYS A 279 -12.00 0.07 -7.88
C LYS A 279 -12.59 -1.03 -6.99
N GLY A 280 -11.78 -1.99 -6.56
CA GLY A 280 -12.21 -3.04 -5.64
C GLY A 280 -12.72 -2.52 -4.30
N GLY A 281 -12.00 -1.56 -3.70
CA GLY A 281 -12.39 -0.93 -2.45
C GLY A 281 -13.65 -0.07 -2.61
N THR A 282 -13.71 0.76 -3.65
CA THR A 282 -14.83 1.68 -3.84
C THR A 282 -16.13 0.96 -4.17
N GLU A 283 -16.09 -0.05 -5.04
CA GLU A 283 -17.27 -0.87 -5.38
C GLU A 283 -17.78 -1.64 -4.16
N PHE A 284 -16.86 -2.19 -3.34
CA PHE A 284 -17.22 -2.86 -2.10
C PHE A 284 -17.96 -1.91 -1.14
N LEU A 285 -17.38 -0.73 -0.87
CA LEU A 285 -17.99 0.27 0.01
C LEU A 285 -19.33 0.80 -0.54
N GLN A 286 -19.46 0.94 -1.86
CA GLN A 286 -20.73 1.29 -2.50
C GLN A 286 -21.80 0.22 -2.24
N GLY A 287 -21.47 -1.06 -2.42
CA GLY A 287 -22.36 -2.18 -2.10
C GLY A 287 -22.73 -2.28 -0.61
N ARG A 288 -21.97 -1.60 0.26
CA ARG A 288 -22.23 -1.47 1.69
C ARG A 288 -23.02 -0.20 2.04
N GLY A 289 -23.37 0.63 1.05
CA GLY A 289 -24.14 1.86 1.24
C GLY A 289 -23.36 3.02 1.87
N MET A 290 -22.03 2.98 1.84
CA MET A 290 -21.18 3.94 2.57
C MET A 290 -21.14 5.36 1.97
N TYR A 291 -21.70 5.55 0.78
CA TYR A 291 -21.69 6.85 0.09
C TYR A 291 -23.03 7.62 0.18
N GLY A 292 -24.07 7.02 0.76
CA GLY A 292 -25.41 7.62 0.85
C GLY A 292 -26.10 7.79 -0.52
N ASP A 293 -27.38 8.16 -0.49
CA ASP A 293 -28.11 8.55 -1.71
C ASP A 293 -27.54 9.88 -2.21
N LEU A 294 -26.87 9.86 -3.35
CA LEU A 294 -26.31 11.05 -4.04
C LEU A 294 -27.40 12.04 -4.53
N GLU A 295 -28.67 11.86 -4.15
CA GLU A 295 -29.84 12.59 -4.66
C GLU A 295 -30.57 13.49 -3.65
N LYS A 296 -30.03 13.73 -2.43
CA LYS A 296 -30.66 14.63 -1.44
C LYS A 296 -29.72 15.67 -0.82
N ALA A 297 -28.87 16.29 -1.62
CA ALA A 297 -28.16 17.51 -1.24
C ALA A 297 -28.34 18.58 -2.32
#